data_AF-A0A3S0DQS3-F1
#
_entry.id   AF-A0A3S0DQS3-F1
#
_cell.length_a   1.000
_cell.length_b   1.000
_cell.length_c   1.000
_cell.angle_alpha   90.00
_cell.angle_beta   90.00
_cell.angle_gamma   90.00
#
_symmetry.space_group_name_H-M   'P 1'
#
loop_
_entity.id
_entity.type
_entity.pdbx_description
1 polymer ?
#
loop_
_entity_poly.entity_id
_entity_poly.type
_entity_poly.pdbx_seq_one_letter_code
_entity_poly.pdbx_strand_id
1 'polypeptide(L)'
;MTNLYNEEFDNYVIEGERITANYEGFELVARIEYDDNTAAPDKRDCGFWPSMVETDAGFMGHNVSAAEYKAAFQDAERVIDDWKADKWFYCGVVISVAKNGVMLDEHAAACWGYECNLADKDGKIDNSHLTQAANELASEAVARGRTALKDIVTKLTA
;
A
#
# COMPACT_ATOMS: atom_id res chain seq x y z
N MET A 1 -1.62 -17.22 1.96
CA MET A 1 -0.26 -16.65 2.12
C MET A 1 0.20 -16.93 3.53
N THR A 2 1.50 -17.16 3.73
CA THR A 2 2.10 -17.27 5.07
C THR A 2 2.41 -15.85 5.56
N ASN A 3 1.92 -15.47 6.74
CA ASN A 3 2.27 -14.18 7.34
C ASN A 3 3.71 -14.27 7.87
N LEU A 4 4.61 -13.48 7.29
CA LEU A 4 6.04 -13.40 7.63
C LEU A 4 6.30 -12.33 8.70
N TYR A 5 5.46 -11.30 8.78
CA TYR A 5 5.57 -10.25 9.77
C TYR A 5 4.95 -10.67 11.09
N ASN A 6 5.56 -10.23 12.19
CA ASN A 6 5.11 -10.59 13.54
C ASN A 6 3.84 -9.84 13.97
N GLU A 7 3.55 -8.75 13.27
CA GLU A 7 2.50 -7.78 13.53
C GLU A 7 1.87 -7.36 12.20
N GLU A 8 0.67 -6.80 12.28
CA GLU A 8 -0.04 -6.23 11.14
C GLU A 8 -0.15 -4.72 11.35
N PHE A 9 -0.22 -3.96 10.25
CA PHE A 9 -0.63 -2.56 10.33
C PHE A 9 -2.04 -2.46 10.93
N ASP A 10 -2.21 -1.50 11.84
CA ASP A 10 -3.51 -1.24 12.46
C ASP A 10 -4.53 -0.71 11.44
N ASN A 11 -5.80 -0.68 11.84
CA ASN A 11 -6.87 -0.11 11.01
C ASN A 11 -6.67 1.38 10.71
N TYR A 12 -5.82 2.08 11.47
CA TYR A 12 -5.48 3.46 11.18
C TYR A 12 -3.98 3.64 11.37
N VAL A 13 -3.29 4.00 10.29
CA VAL A 13 -1.83 4.17 10.29
C VAL A 13 -1.42 5.53 9.75
N ILE A 14 -0.21 5.95 10.11
CA ILE A 14 0.39 7.20 9.64
C ILE A 14 1.70 6.94 8.91
N GLU A 15 2.20 7.95 8.21
CA GLU A 15 3.54 7.89 7.63
C GLU A 15 4.59 7.55 8.70
N GLY A 16 5.52 6.68 8.31
CA GLY A 16 6.63 6.25 9.14
C GLY A 16 6.31 5.12 10.10
N GLU A 17 5.04 4.72 10.21
CA GLU A 17 4.61 3.54 10.98
C GLU A 17 5.20 2.25 10.40
N ARG A 18 5.51 1.27 11.27
CA ARG A 18 6.36 0.14 10.90
C ARG A 18 5.90 -1.17 11.52
N ILE A 19 6.09 -2.24 10.75
CA ILE A 19 6.03 -3.62 11.24
C ILE A 19 7.35 -4.33 10.92
N THR A 20 7.68 -5.35 11.69
CA THR A 20 8.98 -6.03 11.58
C THR A 20 8.86 -7.53 11.37
N ALA A 21 9.86 -8.11 10.70
CA ALA A 21 9.97 -9.54 10.48
C ALA A 21 11.42 -10.01 10.57
N ASN A 22 11.61 -11.28 10.91
CA ASN A 22 12.87 -11.98 10.70
C ASN A 22 12.65 -13.06 9.65
N TYR A 23 13.26 -12.90 8.48
CA TYR A 23 13.05 -13.82 7.35
C TYR A 23 14.38 -14.24 6.75
N GLU A 24 14.62 -15.56 6.69
CA GLU A 24 15.86 -16.16 6.20
C GLU A 24 17.16 -15.61 6.84
N GLY A 25 17.09 -15.18 8.11
CA GLY A 25 18.22 -14.59 8.84
C GLY A 25 18.55 -13.16 8.42
N PHE A 26 17.58 -12.44 7.84
CA PHE A 26 17.58 -10.99 7.64
C PHE A 26 16.50 -10.34 8.50
N GLU A 27 16.79 -9.13 8.94
CA GLU A 27 15.89 -8.25 9.68
C GLU A 27 15.17 -7.37 8.65
N LEU A 28 13.85 -7.50 8.55
CA LEU A 28 13.02 -6.70 7.65
C LEU A 28 12.21 -5.70 8.46
N VAL A 29 12.11 -4.48 7.93
CA VAL A 29 11.20 -3.45 8.45
C VAL A 29 10.40 -2.94 7.26
N ALA A 30 9.09 -3.19 7.29
CA ALA A 30 8.16 -2.55 6.38
C ALA A 30 7.67 -1.26 7.01
N ARG A 31 7.61 -0.17 6.24
CA ARG A 31 7.13 1.13 6.69
C ARG A 31 6.19 1.75 5.67
N ILE A 32 5.27 2.58 6.18
CA ILE A 32 4.39 3.39 5.35
C ILE A 32 5.10 4.69 4.97
N GLU A 33 5.10 5.04 3.68
CA GLU A 33 5.56 6.33 3.17
C GLU A 33 4.43 7.01 2.38
N TYR A 34 4.31 8.34 2.46
CA TYR A 34 3.36 9.06 1.60
C TYR A 34 3.72 8.86 0.12
N ASP A 35 2.72 8.55 -0.71
CA ASP A 35 2.87 8.57 -2.15
C ASP A 35 3.06 10.04 -2.60
N ASP A 36 4.12 10.30 -3.35
CA ASP A 36 4.48 11.64 -3.82
C ASP A 36 3.61 12.09 -5.00
N ASN A 37 2.83 11.19 -5.59
CA ASN A 37 1.81 11.51 -6.58
C ASN A 37 0.55 12.08 -5.92
N THR A 38 0.44 13.41 -5.94
CA THR A 38 -0.64 14.16 -5.31
C THR A 38 -1.93 14.26 -6.15
N ALA A 39 -2.07 13.48 -7.23
CA ALA A 39 -3.27 13.51 -8.03
C ALA A 39 -4.48 13.03 -7.21
N ALA A 40 -5.59 13.79 -7.28
CA ALA A 40 -6.83 13.41 -6.63
C ALA A 40 -7.32 12.04 -7.18
N PRO A 41 -8.02 11.24 -6.37
CA PRO A 41 -8.50 9.91 -6.77
C PRO A 41 -9.29 9.93 -8.09
N ASP A 42 -10.13 10.94 -8.28
CA ASP A 42 -10.94 11.10 -9.49
C ASP A 42 -10.17 11.51 -10.76
N LYS A 43 -8.88 11.82 -10.63
CA LYS A 43 -7.95 12.09 -11.74
C LYS A 43 -6.99 10.93 -11.96
N ARG A 44 -6.68 10.20 -10.89
CA ARG A 44 -5.73 9.08 -10.89
C ARG A 44 -6.39 7.80 -11.36
N ASP A 45 -7.60 7.51 -10.86
CA ASP A 45 -8.21 6.19 -10.99
C ASP A 45 -9.25 6.16 -12.09
N CYS A 46 -8.97 5.33 -13.11
CA CYS A 46 -9.91 5.07 -14.17
C CYS A 46 -11.19 4.43 -13.61
N GLY A 47 -12.34 5.04 -13.92
CA GLY A 47 -13.63 4.53 -13.47
C GLY A 47 -14.03 4.95 -12.06
N PHE A 48 -13.30 5.88 -11.44
CA PHE A 48 -13.66 6.45 -10.14
C PHE A 48 -15.11 6.96 -10.09
N TRP A 49 -15.50 7.74 -11.11
CA TRP A 49 -16.87 8.26 -11.20
C TRP A 49 -17.82 7.21 -11.78
N PRO A 50 -18.91 6.86 -11.06
CA PRO A 50 -19.89 5.92 -11.58
C PRO A 50 -20.60 6.47 -12.82
N SER A 51 -20.82 5.61 -13.81
CA SER A 51 -21.47 5.95 -15.08
C SER A 51 -22.50 4.91 -15.51
N MET A 52 -23.50 5.39 -16.24
CA MET A 52 -24.50 4.58 -16.93
C MET A 52 -24.19 4.42 -18.43
N VAL A 53 -23.10 5.02 -18.91
CA VAL A 53 -22.68 4.98 -20.31
C VAL A 53 -21.69 3.82 -20.50
N GLU A 54 -22.01 2.88 -21.38
CA GLU A 54 -21.25 1.63 -21.58
C GLU A 54 -19.78 1.84 -21.98
N THR A 55 -19.47 2.97 -22.62
CA THR A 55 -18.11 3.29 -23.06
C THR A 55 -17.25 3.92 -21.98
N ASP A 56 -17.84 4.32 -20.86
CA ASP A 56 -17.13 4.98 -19.77
C ASP A 56 -16.45 3.93 -18.88
N ALA A 57 -15.25 4.24 -18.40
CA ALA A 57 -14.51 3.36 -17.49
C ALA A 57 -15.26 3.06 -16.18
N GLY A 58 -16.16 3.96 -15.76
CA GLY A 58 -16.99 3.81 -14.56
C GLY A 58 -18.35 3.14 -14.83
N PHE A 59 -18.55 2.52 -15.99
CA PHE A 59 -19.81 1.88 -16.33
C PHE A 59 -20.20 0.81 -15.29
N MET A 60 -21.33 1.02 -14.63
CA MET A 60 -21.79 0.15 -13.53
C MET A 60 -22.48 -1.14 -14.00
N GLY A 61 -22.61 -1.36 -15.31
CA GLY A 61 -23.31 -2.50 -15.88
C GLY A 61 -24.77 -2.21 -16.23
N HIS A 62 -25.41 -3.21 -16.84
CA HIS A 62 -26.81 -3.12 -17.24
C HIS A 62 -27.76 -3.41 -16.06
N ASN A 63 -28.94 -2.81 -16.07
CA ASN A 63 -30.00 -2.97 -15.06
C ASN A 63 -29.72 -2.35 -13.68
N VAL A 64 -28.79 -1.41 -13.58
CA VAL A 64 -28.60 -0.59 -12.38
C VAL A 64 -29.79 0.35 -12.21
N SER A 65 -30.44 0.28 -11.05
CA SER A 65 -31.54 1.17 -10.70
C SER A 65 -31.05 2.59 -10.43
N ALA A 66 -31.94 3.58 -10.56
CA ALA A 66 -31.62 4.97 -10.22
C ALA A 66 -31.16 5.14 -8.75
N ALA A 67 -31.65 4.28 -7.84
CA ALA A 67 -31.25 4.29 -6.45
C ALA A 67 -29.82 3.77 -6.26
N GLU A 68 -29.45 2.69 -6.94
CA GLU A 68 -28.08 2.14 -6.91
C GLU A 68 -27.08 3.10 -7.53
N TYR A 69 -27.40 3.72 -8.68
CA TYR A 69 -26.56 4.73 -9.30
C TYR A 69 -26.34 5.93 -8.36
N LYS A 70 -27.41 6.43 -7.74
CA LYS A 70 -27.32 7.53 -6.77
C LYS A 70 -26.46 7.16 -5.57
N ALA A 71 -26.62 5.95 -5.02
CA ALA A 71 -25.83 5.49 -3.89
C ALA A 71 -24.33 5.39 -4.22
N ALA A 72 -24.00 4.84 -5.40
CA ALA A 72 -22.60 4.77 -5.86
C ALA A 72 -22.01 6.17 -6.08
N PHE A 73 -22.77 7.09 -6.66
CA PHE A 73 -22.31 8.47 -6.86
C PHE A 73 -22.05 9.17 -5.53
N GLN A 74 -22.94 9.00 -4.55
CA GLN A 74 -22.78 9.56 -3.20
C GLN A 74 -21.57 8.95 -2.47
N ASP A 75 -21.28 7.67 -2.66
CA ASP A 75 -20.08 7.04 -2.09
C ASP A 75 -18.80 7.58 -2.76
N ALA A 76 -18.79 7.75 -4.08
CA ALA A 76 -17.65 8.37 -4.78
C ALA A 76 -17.42 9.83 -4.32
N GLU A 77 -18.48 10.61 -4.12
CA GLU A 77 -18.39 11.97 -3.54
C GLU A 77 -17.79 11.93 -2.13
N ARG A 78 -18.26 11.00 -1.27
CA ARG A 78 -17.72 10.81 0.08
C ARG A 78 -16.23 10.49 0.05
N VAL A 79 -15.79 9.59 -0.82
CA VAL A 79 -14.36 9.22 -0.94
C VAL A 79 -13.51 10.45 -1.28
N ILE A 80 -13.97 11.32 -2.18
CA ILE A 80 -13.27 12.58 -2.50
C ILE A 80 -13.28 13.56 -1.34
N ASP A 81 -14.40 13.71 -0.65
CA ASP A 81 -14.49 14.64 0.48
C ASP A 81 -13.63 14.19 1.67
N ASP A 82 -13.57 12.88 1.92
CA ASP A 82 -12.69 12.29 2.93
C ASP A 82 -11.20 12.44 2.56
N TRP A 83 -10.86 12.32 1.26
CA TRP A 83 -9.50 12.57 0.77
C TRP A 83 -9.09 14.03 0.95
N LYS A 84 -9.96 14.98 0.57
CA LYS A 84 -9.72 16.43 0.74
C LYS A 84 -9.61 16.85 2.21
N ALA A 85 -10.14 16.04 3.12
CA ALA A 85 -10.09 16.25 4.55
C ALA A 85 -8.94 15.49 5.24
N ASP A 86 -7.98 14.96 4.47
CA ASP A 86 -6.81 14.21 4.93
C ASP A 86 -7.16 13.00 5.80
N LYS A 87 -8.34 12.39 5.61
CA LYS A 87 -8.76 11.20 6.37
C LYS A 87 -8.13 9.91 5.86
N TRP A 88 -7.76 9.90 4.59
CA TRP A 88 -7.07 8.80 3.91
C TRP A 88 -6.16 9.36 2.83
N PHE A 89 -5.13 8.60 2.45
CA PHE A 89 -4.12 9.04 1.48
C PHE A 89 -3.55 7.86 0.70
N TYR A 90 -2.90 8.12 -0.44
CA TYR A 90 -2.13 7.08 -1.13
C TYR A 90 -0.76 6.92 -0.47
N CYS A 91 -0.31 5.68 -0.27
CA CYS A 91 0.96 5.37 0.35
C CYS A 91 1.77 4.33 -0.44
N GLY A 92 3.06 4.25 -0.09
CA GLY A 92 3.92 3.12 -0.40
C GLY A 92 4.17 2.26 0.83
N VAL A 93 4.28 0.95 0.59
CA VAL A 93 4.86 0.00 1.56
C VAL A 93 6.30 -0.22 1.15
N VAL A 94 7.23 0.28 1.95
CA VAL A 94 8.67 0.23 1.68
C VAL A 94 9.36 -0.68 2.69
N ILE A 95 10.15 -1.64 2.20
CA ILE A 95 10.89 -2.58 3.04
C ILE A 95 12.37 -2.21 3.05
N SER A 96 12.92 -1.96 4.23
CA SER A 96 14.37 -1.97 4.46
C SER A 96 14.84 -3.36 4.90
N VAL A 97 16.07 -3.72 4.56
CA VAL A 97 16.69 -4.99 4.95
C VAL A 97 18.01 -4.76 5.68
N ALA A 98 18.16 -5.42 6.83
CA ALA A 98 19.36 -5.42 7.65
C ALA A 98 19.82 -6.85 7.97
N LYS A 99 21.07 -6.97 8.42
CA LYS A 99 21.61 -8.22 8.95
C LYS A 99 22.53 -7.95 10.13
N ASN A 100 22.24 -8.56 11.28
CA ASN A 100 22.98 -8.39 12.52
C ASN A 100 23.10 -6.90 12.91
N GLY A 101 22.02 -6.14 12.76
CA GLY A 101 21.98 -4.71 13.04
C GLY A 101 22.70 -3.81 12.02
N VAL A 102 23.26 -4.37 10.95
CA VAL A 102 23.86 -3.61 9.85
C VAL A 102 22.81 -3.41 8.76
N MET A 103 22.44 -2.15 8.50
CA MET A 103 21.57 -1.80 7.38
C MET A 103 22.27 -2.14 6.06
N LEU A 104 21.60 -2.94 5.22
CA LEU A 104 22.12 -3.35 3.91
C LEU A 104 21.50 -2.54 2.77
N ASP A 105 20.19 -2.30 2.82
CA ASP A 105 19.46 -1.47 1.86
C ASP A 105 18.21 -0.88 2.55
N GLU A 106 18.11 0.45 2.56
CA GLU A 106 17.00 1.20 3.18
C GLU A 106 15.70 1.07 2.35
N HIS A 107 15.81 0.78 1.05
CA HIS A 107 14.70 0.69 0.10
C HIS A 107 14.82 -0.60 -0.71
N ALA A 108 14.95 -1.72 0.00
CA ALA A 108 15.21 -3.03 -0.59
C ALA A 108 14.08 -3.49 -1.52
N ALA A 109 12.83 -3.21 -1.18
CA ALA A 109 11.67 -3.45 -2.03
C ALA A 109 10.58 -2.41 -1.69
N ALA A 110 9.79 -2.00 -2.68
CA ALA A 110 8.70 -1.06 -2.47
C ALA A 110 7.58 -1.28 -3.49
N CYS A 111 6.35 -1.08 -3.06
CA CYS A 111 5.20 -0.93 -3.95
C CYS A 111 4.38 0.28 -3.50
N TRP A 112 3.91 1.05 -4.46
CA TRP A 112 3.30 2.37 -4.27
C TRP A 112 1.87 2.38 -4.78
N GLY A 113 1.08 3.32 -4.26
CA GLY A 113 -0.28 3.57 -4.72
C GLY A 113 -1.35 2.78 -4.00
N TYR A 114 -1.07 2.32 -2.77
CA TYR A 114 -2.09 1.74 -1.91
C TYR A 114 -2.91 2.82 -1.23
N GLU A 115 -4.19 2.59 -1.03
CA GLU A 115 -5.05 3.44 -0.22
C GLU A 115 -4.80 3.16 1.27
N CYS A 116 -4.37 4.18 2.00
CA CYS A 116 -4.14 4.13 3.42
C CYS A 116 -5.30 4.79 4.15
N ASN A 117 -5.92 4.07 5.09
CA ASN A 117 -7.04 4.52 5.91
C ASN A 117 -8.36 4.80 5.16
N LEU A 118 -8.51 4.30 3.93
CA LEU A 118 -9.76 4.46 3.19
C LEU A 118 -10.89 3.68 3.89
N ALA A 119 -11.92 4.39 4.32
CA ALA A 119 -13.10 3.78 4.91
C ALA A 119 -14.03 3.22 3.82
N ASP A 120 -14.58 2.03 4.07
CA ASP A 120 -15.67 1.46 3.29
C ASP A 120 -16.98 2.28 3.46
N LYS A 121 -18.01 1.89 2.73
CA LYS A 121 -19.33 2.54 2.75
C LYS A 121 -20.00 2.57 4.14
N ASP A 122 -19.61 1.66 5.03
CA ASP A 122 -20.13 1.54 6.40
C ASP A 122 -19.23 2.30 7.41
N GLY A 123 -18.18 2.97 6.92
CA GLY A 123 -17.23 3.74 7.72
C GLY A 123 -16.15 2.90 8.39
N LYS A 124 -16.05 1.60 8.05
CA LYS A 124 -15.00 0.74 8.58
C LYS A 124 -13.72 0.95 7.79
N ILE A 125 -12.61 1.12 8.50
CA ILE A 125 -11.28 1.17 7.92
C ILE A 125 -10.61 -0.20 8.10
N ASP A 126 -9.99 -0.69 7.03
CA ASP A 126 -9.25 -1.95 6.99
C ASP A 126 -7.99 -1.76 6.15
N ASN A 127 -6.82 -1.82 6.81
CA ASN A 127 -5.51 -1.67 6.17
C ASN A 127 -4.79 -3.02 6.00
N SER A 128 -5.49 -4.15 6.12
CA SER A 128 -4.86 -5.48 6.06
C SER A 128 -4.12 -5.75 4.74
N HIS A 129 -4.50 -5.08 3.65
CA HIS A 129 -3.79 -5.13 2.37
C HIS A 129 -2.37 -4.54 2.44
N LEU A 130 -2.10 -3.58 3.32
CA LEU A 130 -0.74 -3.03 3.52
C LEU A 130 0.21 -4.10 4.09
N THR A 131 -0.30 -4.90 5.04
CA THR A 131 0.45 -6.05 5.58
C THR A 131 0.60 -7.15 4.52
N GLN A 132 -0.40 -7.37 3.67
CA GLN A 132 -0.27 -8.31 2.54
C GLN A 132 0.81 -7.86 1.56
N ALA A 133 0.85 -6.58 1.19
CA ALA A 133 1.89 -6.01 0.35
C ALA A 133 3.29 -6.19 0.97
N ALA A 134 3.44 -5.95 2.28
CA ALA A 134 4.69 -6.18 2.98
C ALA A 134 5.15 -7.65 2.89
N ASN A 135 4.20 -8.59 3.03
CA ASN A 135 4.47 -10.03 2.91
C ASN A 135 4.90 -10.43 1.49
N GLU A 136 4.26 -9.89 0.47
CA GLU A 136 4.60 -10.16 -0.94
C GLU A 136 6.01 -9.65 -1.29
N LEU A 137 6.36 -8.46 -0.80
CA LEU A 137 7.65 -7.80 -1.05
C LEU A 137 8.82 -8.40 -0.24
N ALA A 138 8.55 -9.17 0.81
CA ALA A 138 9.59 -9.67 1.73
C ALA A 138 10.66 -10.53 1.03
N SER A 139 10.26 -11.37 0.08
CA SER A 139 11.18 -12.23 -0.67
C SER A 139 12.12 -11.43 -1.58
N GLU A 140 11.61 -10.36 -2.20
CA GLU A 140 12.39 -9.43 -3.01
C GLU A 140 13.40 -8.66 -2.14
N ALA A 141 12.95 -8.15 -0.99
CA ALA A 141 13.82 -7.45 -0.04
C ALA A 141 14.98 -8.34 0.44
N VAL A 142 14.72 -9.62 0.72
CA VAL A 142 15.78 -10.58 1.08
C VAL A 142 16.74 -10.85 -0.08
N ALA A 143 16.24 -10.99 -1.31
CA ALA A 143 17.10 -11.17 -2.48
C ALA A 143 18.05 -9.97 -2.68
N ARG A 144 17.54 -8.75 -2.47
CA ARG A 144 18.31 -7.51 -2.47
C ARG A 144 19.32 -7.46 -1.33
N GLY A 145 18.94 -7.83 -0.11
CA GLY A 145 19.84 -7.95 1.04
C GLY A 145 20.97 -8.96 0.81
N ARG A 146 20.69 -10.11 0.19
CA ARG A 146 21.71 -11.10 -0.18
C ARG A 146 22.74 -10.54 -1.17
N THR A 147 22.28 -9.75 -2.13
CA THR A 147 23.14 -9.10 -3.13
C THR A 147 24.03 -8.06 -2.47
N ALA A 148 23.44 -7.15 -1.67
CA ALA A 148 24.17 -6.12 -0.94
C ALA A 148 25.24 -6.72 0.00
N LEU A 149 24.91 -7.78 0.73
CA LEU A 149 25.85 -8.47 1.60
C LEU A 149 27.03 -9.07 0.81
N LYS A 150 26.77 -9.72 -0.32
CA LYS A 150 27.81 -10.29 -1.18
C LYS A 150 28.76 -9.20 -1.69
N ASP A 151 28.23 -8.05 -2.07
CA ASP A 151 29.03 -6.93 -2.57
C ASP A 151 29.92 -6.33 -1.46
N ILE A 152 29.38 -6.18 -0.25
CA ILE A 152 30.15 -5.71 0.92
C ILE A 152 31.28 -6.69 1.23
N VAL A 153 31.00 -7.99 1.31
CA VAL A 153 32.01 -9.02 1.57
C VAL A 153 33.10 -8.99 0.50
N THR A 154 32.72 -8.96 -0.78
CA THR A 154 33.66 -8.90 -1.91
C THR A 154 34.61 -7.71 -1.78
N LYS A 155 34.09 -6.53 -1.48
CA LYS A 155 34.89 -5.29 -1.33
C LYS A 155 35.82 -5.32 -0.13
N LEU A 156 35.46 -6.02 0.94
CA LEU A 156 36.30 -6.13 2.15
C LEU A 156 37.37 -7.23 2.05
N THR A 157 37.19 -8.19 1.15
CA THR A 157 38.12 -9.31 0.94
C THR A 157 39.03 -9.15 -0.29
N ALA A 158 38.84 -8.10 -1.07
CA ALA A 158 39.68 -7.73 -2.21
C ALA A 158 40.92 -6.96 -1.76
#